data_AF-A0A0C9U891-F1
#
_entry.id   AF-A0A0C9U891-F1
#
_cell.length_a   1.000
_cell.length_b   1.000
_cell.length_c   1.000
_cell.angle_alpha   90.00
_cell.angle_beta   90.00
_cell.angle_gamma   90.00
#
_symmetry.space_group_name_H-M   'P 1'
#
loop_
_entity.id
_entity.type
_entity.pdbx_description
1 polymer ?
#
loop_
_entity_poly.entity_id
_entity_poly.type
_entity_poly.pdbx_seq_one_letter_code
_entity_poly.pdbx_strand_id
1 'polypeptide(L)'
;VEAEHPGEEVVKNGRTMGFAPSRVFGDARYKWSREVQTRLKKDFLGRSVLDSVKTPPYFTAEPVVTKVDGIKEGDFLILASDGLPECLSDHEAVGLVGKWINKPELSTAQGDPRSAADKAREDATPRHGQWNTEKKFITIDSNAATHLIRNCLGGGDQDLLKAILSIQSPRARIYR
;
A
#
# COMPACT_ATOMS: atom_id res chain seq x y z
N VAL A 1 -11.27 -11.15 14.84
CA VAL A 1 -10.48 -10.40 15.83
C VAL A 1 -11.36 -9.86 16.97
N GLU A 2 -12.19 -8.83 16.81
CA GLU A 2 -12.94 -8.28 17.98
C GLU A 2 -13.79 -9.34 18.72
N ALA A 3 -14.50 -10.19 17.97
CA ALA A 3 -15.29 -11.28 18.54
C ALA A 3 -14.45 -12.34 19.30
N GLU A 4 -13.15 -12.45 19.02
CA GLU A 4 -12.24 -13.39 19.68
C GLU A 4 -11.70 -12.83 21.02
N HIS A 5 -11.85 -11.52 21.26
CA HIS A 5 -11.34 -10.82 22.45
C HIS A 5 -12.45 -10.02 23.16
N PRO A 6 -13.46 -10.70 23.76
CA PRO A 6 -14.57 -10.03 24.40
C PRO A 6 -14.09 -9.14 25.57
N GLY A 7 -14.55 -7.89 25.59
CA GLY A 7 -14.19 -6.90 26.62
C GLY A 7 -12.92 -6.10 26.34
N GLU A 8 -12.33 -6.23 25.15
CA GLU A 8 -11.14 -5.46 24.73
C GLU A 8 -11.44 -4.57 23.51
N GLU A 9 -10.97 -3.32 23.51
CA GLU A 9 -10.97 -2.45 22.33
C GLU A 9 -9.77 -2.81 21.43
N VAL A 10 -9.91 -3.89 20.64
CA VAL A 10 -8.82 -4.40 19.79
C VAL A 10 -8.66 -3.61 18.50
N VAL A 11 -9.75 -3.14 17.91
CA VAL A 11 -9.73 -2.30 16.70
C VAL A 11 -10.13 -0.89 17.06
N LYS A 12 -9.28 0.08 16.71
CA LYS A 12 -9.51 1.51 16.97
C LYS A 12 -9.12 2.33 15.76
N ASN A 13 -10.01 3.21 15.31
CA ASN A 13 -9.79 4.07 14.13
C ASN A 13 -9.33 3.27 12.89
N GLY A 14 -9.91 2.10 12.66
CA GLY A 14 -9.55 1.19 11.55
C GLY A 14 -8.21 0.47 11.71
N ARG A 15 -7.58 0.52 12.90
CA ARG A 15 -6.28 -0.12 13.17
C ARG A 15 -6.41 -1.22 14.20
N THR A 16 -5.85 -2.39 13.92
CA THR A 16 -5.86 -3.57 14.81
C THR A 16 -4.66 -3.48 15.75
N MET A 17 -4.87 -3.35 17.06
CA MET A 17 -3.79 -3.15 18.05
C MET A 17 -2.83 -1.98 17.69
N GLY A 18 -3.34 -0.96 16.98
CA GLY A 18 -2.56 0.17 16.47
C GLY A 18 -1.87 -0.06 15.11
N PHE A 19 -2.00 -1.24 14.51
CA PHE A 19 -1.44 -1.60 13.21
C PHE A 19 -2.47 -1.38 12.09
N ALA A 20 -1.99 -0.98 10.91
CA ALA A 20 -2.83 -0.93 9.72
C ALA A 20 -3.29 -2.34 9.28
N PRO A 21 -2.41 -3.36 9.17
CA PRO A 21 -2.85 -4.70 8.84
C PRO A 21 -3.48 -5.44 10.03
N SER A 22 -4.49 -6.28 9.73
CA SER A 22 -5.08 -7.24 10.67
C SER A 22 -4.49 -8.65 10.54
N ARG A 23 -3.72 -8.91 9.47
CA ARG A 23 -3.03 -10.18 9.21
C ARG A 23 -1.58 -9.90 8.82
N VAL A 24 -0.63 -10.55 9.49
CA VAL A 24 0.80 -10.32 9.29
C VAL A 24 1.60 -11.58 9.57
N PHE A 25 2.73 -11.75 8.88
CA PHE A 25 3.79 -12.65 9.33
C PHE A 25 4.58 -11.99 10.47
N GLY A 26 5.24 -12.77 11.32
CA GLY A 26 6.01 -12.21 12.44
C GLY A 26 5.14 -11.63 13.55
N ASP A 27 5.50 -10.46 14.08
CA ASP A 27 4.85 -9.74 15.19
C ASP A 27 4.47 -10.63 16.38
N ALA A 28 5.40 -11.52 16.72
CA ALA A 28 5.16 -12.62 17.65
C ALA A 28 4.71 -12.19 19.05
N ARG A 29 5.04 -10.96 19.50
CA ARG A 29 4.58 -10.42 20.79
C ARG A 29 3.07 -10.23 20.87
N TYR A 30 2.38 -10.14 19.74
CA TYR A 30 0.93 -10.06 19.67
C TYR A 30 0.29 -11.44 19.42
N LYS A 31 1.08 -12.50 19.34
CA LYS A 31 0.63 -13.88 19.02
C LYS A 31 0.95 -14.88 20.12
N TRP A 32 2.13 -14.79 20.71
CA TRP A 32 2.58 -15.71 21.77
C TRP A 32 1.85 -15.45 23.09
N SER A 33 1.65 -16.52 23.86
CA SER A 33 1.10 -16.43 25.21
C SER A 33 1.95 -15.53 26.11
N ARG A 34 1.32 -14.93 27.13
CA ARG A 34 2.02 -14.10 28.12
C ARG A 34 3.15 -14.86 28.82
N GLU A 35 2.97 -16.16 29.05
CA GLU A 35 3.99 -17.01 29.65
C GLU A 35 5.25 -17.08 28.78
N VAL A 36 5.10 -17.36 27.48
CA VAL A 36 6.22 -17.40 26.54
C VAL A 36 6.91 -16.04 26.49
N GLN A 37 6.15 -14.94 26.40
CA GLN A 37 6.73 -13.60 26.38
C GLN A 37 7.50 -13.29 27.67
N THR A 38 6.98 -13.69 28.83
CA THR A 38 7.61 -13.49 30.14
C THR A 38 8.91 -14.28 30.24
N ARG A 39 8.90 -15.55 29.81
CA ARG A 39 10.11 -16.39 29.78
C ARG A 39 11.18 -15.79 28.87
N LEU A 40 10.80 -15.33 27.68
CA LEU A 40 11.73 -14.67 26.76
C LEU A 40 12.33 -13.39 27.38
N LYS A 41 11.53 -12.59 28.07
CA LYS A 41 12.01 -11.39 28.78
C LYS A 41 13.02 -11.76 29.87
N LYS A 42 12.71 -12.77 30.68
CA LYS A 42 13.50 -13.18 31.83
C LYS A 42 14.82 -13.84 31.42
N ASP A 43 14.76 -14.77 30.48
CA ASP A 43 15.84 -15.72 30.22
C ASP A 43 16.64 -15.39 28.95
N PHE A 44 16.09 -14.59 28.03
CA PHE A 44 16.66 -14.39 26.69
C PHE A 44 16.74 -12.92 26.25
N LEU A 45 16.82 -11.98 27.21
CA LEU A 45 16.87 -10.53 26.92
C LEU A 45 15.72 -10.05 26.02
N GLY A 46 14.57 -10.72 26.10
CA GLY A 46 13.37 -10.37 25.33
C GLY A 46 12.83 -8.99 25.67
N ARG A 47 11.95 -8.48 24.82
CA ARG A 47 11.24 -7.22 25.09
C ARG A 47 10.25 -7.39 26.24
N SER A 48 9.96 -6.30 26.94
CA SER A 48 8.94 -6.29 27.99
C SER A 48 7.57 -6.67 27.41
N VAL A 49 6.79 -7.40 28.21
CA VAL A 49 5.39 -7.75 27.89
C VAL A 49 4.59 -6.46 27.89
N LEU A 50 3.80 -6.24 26.85
CA LEU A 50 2.96 -5.05 26.73
C LEU A 50 1.67 -5.23 27.51
N ASP A 51 1.28 -4.24 28.31
CA ASP A 51 0.04 -4.28 29.10
C ASP A 51 -1.21 -4.36 28.21
N SER A 52 -1.15 -3.77 27.02
CA SER A 52 -2.22 -3.83 26.03
C SER A 52 -2.44 -5.23 25.45
N VAL A 53 -1.46 -6.13 25.52
CA VAL A 53 -1.56 -7.50 24.99
C VAL A 53 -2.08 -8.41 26.10
N LYS A 54 -3.41 -8.54 26.23
CA LYS A 54 -4.07 -9.28 27.31
C LYS A 54 -4.35 -10.74 26.94
N THR A 55 -5.03 -10.98 25.83
CA THR A 55 -5.52 -12.29 25.36
C THR A 55 -4.99 -12.65 23.97
N PRO A 56 -3.66 -12.69 23.72
CA PRO A 56 -3.12 -13.09 22.42
C PRO A 56 -3.57 -14.52 22.04
N PRO A 57 -3.73 -14.84 20.73
CA PRO A 57 -3.23 -14.08 19.58
C PRO A 57 -4.19 -13.02 19.01
N TYR A 58 -3.68 -11.83 18.69
CA TYR A 58 -4.44 -10.75 18.03
C TYR A 58 -4.26 -10.67 16.51
N PHE A 59 -3.24 -11.36 15.98
CA PHE A 59 -2.93 -11.41 14.56
C PHE A 59 -2.80 -12.85 14.07
N THR A 60 -3.28 -13.10 12.86
CA THR A 60 -3.03 -14.35 12.12
C THR A 60 -2.13 -14.09 10.92
N ALA A 61 -1.40 -15.12 10.48
CA ALA A 61 -0.70 -15.14 9.19
C ALA A 61 -1.48 -15.91 8.12
N GLU A 62 -2.67 -16.43 8.45
CA GLU A 62 -3.51 -17.16 7.53
C GLU A 62 -4.04 -16.24 6.41
N PRO A 63 -3.84 -16.59 5.13
CA PRO A 63 -4.26 -15.73 4.02
C PRO A 63 -5.78 -15.81 3.78
N VAL A 64 -6.30 -14.84 3.03
CA VAL A 64 -7.57 -15.00 2.31
C VAL A 64 -7.23 -15.52 0.92
N VAL A 65 -7.83 -16.64 0.52
CA VAL A 65 -7.59 -17.25 -0.80
C VAL A 65 -8.78 -16.93 -1.70
N THR A 66 -8.51 -16.21 -2.79
CA THR A 66 -9.50 -15.89 -3.83
C THR A 66 -9.10 -16.58 -5.13
N LYS A 67 -10.06 -17.23 -5.78
CA LYS A 67 -9.90 -17.81 -7.11
C LYS A 67 -10.61 -16.94 -8.13
N VAL A 68 -9.94 -16.65 -9.24
CA VAL A 68 -10.52 -15.93 -10.39
C VAL A 68 -10.54 -16.88 -11.57
N ASP A 69 -11.72 -17.08 -12.16
CA ASP A 69 -11.94 -17.91 -13.34
C ASP A 69 -12.15 -17.02 -14.58
N GLY A 70 -11.98 -17.60 -15.77
CA GLY A 70 -12.31 -16.92 -17.03
C GLY A 70 -11.31 -15.85 -17.48
N ILE A 71 -10.05 -15.95 -17.06
CA ILE A 71 -8.93 -15.11 -17.52
C ILE A 71 -8.77 -15.27 -19.03
N LYS A 72 -8.66 -14.14 -19.74
CA LYS A 72 -8.53 -14.09 -21.20
C LYS A 72 -7.16 -13.53 -21.61
N GLU A 73 -6.82 -13.74 -22.88
CA GLU A 73 -5.66 -13.09 -23.46
C GLU A 73 -5.80 -11.55 -23.39
N GLY A 74 -4.75 -10.88 -22.91
CA GLY A 74 -4.74 -9.44 -22.66
C GLY A 74 -5.06 -9.03 -21.22
N ASP A 75 -5.59 -9.92 -20.39
CA ASP A 75 -5.76 -9.65 -18.95
C ASP A 75 -4.39 -9.56 -18.25
N PHE A 76 -4.30 -8.69 -17.24
CA PHE A 76 -3.09 -8.50 -16.44
C PHE A 76 -3.42 -8.37 -14.96
N LEU A 77 -2.41 -8.61 -14.12
CA LEU A 77 -2.49 -8.50 -12.66
C LEU A 77 -1.50 -7.47 -12.14
N ILE A 78 -1.98 -6.55 -11.30
CA ILE A 78 -1.14 -5.62 -10.55
C ILE A 78 -1.07 -6.12 -9.10
N LEU A 79 0.13 -6.52 -8.65
CA LEU A 79 0.41 -6.81 -7.25
C LEU A 79 1.29 -5.70 -6.69
N ALA A 80 0.84 -5.02 -5.65
CA ALA A 80 1.55 -3.90 -5.04
C ALA A 80 1.28 -3.84 -3.53
N SER A 81 2.18 -3.17 -2.80
CA SER A 81 1.92 -2.75 -1.41
C SER A 81 0.99 -1.54 -1.37
N ASP A 82 0.53 -1.20 -0.16
CA ASP A 82 -0.33 -0.04 0.14
C ASP A 82 0.19 1.31 -0.38
N GLY A 83 1.51 1.47 -0.50
CA GLY A 83 2.11 2.67 -1.09
C GLY A 83 1.63 3.01 -2.51
N LEU A 84 1.21 2.03 -3.32
CA LEU A 84 0.66 2.32 -4.66
C LEU A 84 -0.78 2.87 -4.58
N PRO A 85 -1.74 2.23 -3.88
CA PRO A 85 -3.06 2.80 -3.61
C PRO A 85 -3.07 4.15 -2.88
N GLU A 86 -2.02 4.46 -2.10
CA GLU A 86 -1.86 5.79 -1.50
C GLU A 86 -1.57 6.90 -2.54
N CYS A 87 -1.12 6.53 -3.74
CA CYS A 87 -0.77 7.43 -4.84
C CYS A 87 -1.79 7.42 -5.98
N LEU A 88 -2.27 6.22 -6.35
CA LEU A 88 -3.07 5.97 -7.55
C LEU A 88 -4.31 5.18 -7.17
N SER A 89 -5.46 5.59 -7.69
CA SER A 89 -6.67 4.77 -7.60
C SER A 89 -6.55 3.53 -8.50
N ASP A 90 -7.34 2.50 -8.22
CA ASP A 90 -7.39 1.26 -9.02
C ASP A 90 -7.63 1.56 -10.51
N HIS A 91 -8.54 2.49 -10.80
CA HIS A 91 -8.86 2.91 -12.17
C HIS A 91 -7.70 3.62 -12.87
N GLU A 92 -6.95 4.46 -12.14
CA GLU A 92 -5.75 5.10 -12.67
C GLU A 92 -4.64 4.08 -12.94
N ALA A 93 -4.39 3.16 -12.00
CA ALA A 93 -3.37 2.13 -12.16
C ALA A 93 -3.67 1.22 -13.35
N VAL A 94 -4.90 0.72 -13.46
CA VAL A 94 -5.35 -0.11 -14.59
C VAL A 94 -5.29 0.68 -15.91
N GLY A 95 -5.76 1.93 -15.93
CA GLY A 95 -5.74 2.77 -17.12
C GLY A 95 -4.33 3.12 -17.61
N LEU A 96 -3.38 3.34 -16.68
CA LEU A 96 -1.96 3.55 -16.99
C LEU A 96 -1.35 2.32 -17.64
N VAL A 97 -1.56 1.13 -17.05
CA VAL A 97 -1.07 -0.12 -17.66
C VAL A 97 -1.71 -0.34 -19.03
N GLY A 98 -3.01 -0.10 -19.18
CA GLY A 98 -3.69 -0.18 -20.47
C GLY A 98 -3.09 0.75 -21.53
N LYS A 99 -2.77 2.00 -21.17
CA LYS A 99 -2.07 2.93 -22.08
C LYS A 99 -0.65 2.48 -22.39
N TRP A 100 0.06 1.94 -21.40
CA TRP A 100 1.43 1.44 -21.57
C TRP A 100 1.50 0.23 -22.50
N ILE A 101 0.55 -0.71 -22.42
CA ILE A 101 0.48 -1.87 -23.33
C ILE A 101 0.23 -1.42 -24.77
N ASN A 102 -0.63 -0.42 -24.97
CA ASN A 102 -1.02 0.06 -26.29
C ASN A 102 -0.10 1.16 -26.84
N LYS A 103 1.04 1.46 -26.18
CA LYS A 103 1.91 2.55 -26.62
C LYS A 103 2.71 2.15 -27.87
N PRO A 104 2.74 2.97 -28.93
CA PRO A 104 3.77 2.87 -29.96
C PRO A 104 5.17 3.02 -29.34
N GLU A 105 6.17 2.27 -29.83
CA GLU A 105 7.53 2.23 -29.27
C GLU A 105 8.23 3.61 -29.17
N LEU A 106 7.76 4.62 -29.90
CA LEU A 106 8.34 5.96 -29.98
C LEU A 106 7.41 7.10 -29.49
N SER A 107 6.26 6.80 -28.88
CA SER A 107 5.32 7.85 -28.48
C SER A 107 5.43 8.22 -27.00
N THR A 108 5.73 9.50 -26.73
CA THR A 108 5.47 10.12 -25.42
C THR A 108 4.00 10.55 -25.40
N ALA A 109 3.15 9.75 -24.75
CA ALA A 109 1.74 10.10 -24.57
C ALA A 109 1.51 10.71 -23.19
N GLN A 110 1.17 12.00 -23.16
CA GLN A 110 0.60 12.65 -21.99
C GLN A 110 -0.93 12.56 -22.04
N GLY A 111 -1.55 12.43 -20.88
CA GLY A 111 -3.00 12.53 -20.77
C GLY A 111 -3.57 11.60 -19.71
N ASP A 112 -4.67 12.04 -19.12
CA ASP A 112 -5.37 11.34 -18.05
C ASP A 112 -5.82 9.94 -18.50
N PRO A 113 -5.42 8.86 -17.79
CA PRO A 113 -5.76 7.47 -18.09
C PRO A 113 -7.21 7.11 -17.79
N ARG A 114 -7.94 7.96 -17.06
CA ARG A 114 -9.30 7.69 -16.59
C ARG A 114 -10.36 7.96 -17.66
N SER A 115 -11.47 7.23 -17.58
CA SER A 115 -12.68 7.53 -18.35
C SER A 115 -13.31 8.85 -17.90
N ALA A 116 -14.24 9.42 -18.69
CA ALA A 116 -14.95 10.63 -18.29
C ALA A 116 -15.73 10.47 -16.97
N ALA A 117 -16.30 9.28 -16.74
CA ALA A 117 -17.00 8.97 -15.50
C ALA A 117 -16.03 8.88 -14.30
N ASP A 118 -14.84 8.32 -14.52
CA ASP A 118 -13.81 8.21 -13.47
C ASP A 118 -13.21 9.57 -13.10
N LYS A 119 -13.11 10.50 -14.06
CA LYS A 119 -12.64 11.87 -13.81
C LYS A 119 -13.57 12.69 -12.93
N ALA A 120 -14.87 12.34 -12.90
CA ALA A 120 -15.85 13.01 -12.06
C ALA A 120 -15.75 12.58 -10.58
N ARG A 121 -14.98 11.53 -10.27
CA ARG A 121 -14.75 11.07 -8.91
C ARG A 121 -13.68 11.91 -8.24
N GLU A 122 -13.91 12.25 -6.97
CA GLU A 122 -12.91 12.92 -6.14
C GLU A 122 -11.70 12.01 -5.93
N ASP A 123 -10.50 12.58 -6.00
CA ASP A 123 -9.26 11.86 -5.78
C ASP A 123 -9.04 11.64 -4.28
N ALA A 124 -9.28 10.41 -3.82
CA ALA A 124 -9.10 10.02 -2.44
C ALA A 124 -7.65 9.63 -2.09
N THR A 125 -6.70 9.71 -3.03
CA THR A 125 -5.32 9.29 -2.78
C THR A 125 -4.58 10.34 -1.93
N PRO A 126 -4.02 9.97 -0.76
CA PRO A 126 -3.48 10.94 0.18
C PRO A 126 -2.20 11.63 -0.29
N ARG A 127 -1.39 11.00 -1.16
CA ARG A 127 -0.03 11.49 -1.47
C ARG A 127 -0.02 12.80 -2.26
N HIS A 128 -0.84 12.90 -3.31
CA HIS A 128 -0.90 14.12 -4.10
C HIS A 128 -1.52 15.28 -3.33
N GLY A 129 -2.50 15.00 -2.45
CA GLY A 129 -3.01 15.97 -1.48
C GLY A 129 -1.94 16.43 -0.47
N GLN A 130 -1.12 15.51 0.04
CA GLN A 130 0.00 15.83 0.94
C GLN A 130 1.04 16.76 0.28
N TRP A 131 1.32 16.56 -1.01
CA TRP A 131 2.24 17.41 -1.77
C TRP A 131 1.59 18.68 -2.31
N ASN A 132 0.28 18.85 -2.12
CA ASN A 132 -0.52 19.95 -2.64
C ASN A 132 -0.31 20.16 -4.15
N THR A 133 -0.41 19.08 -4.92
CA THR A 133 -0.16 19.07 -6.36
C THR A 133 -1.17 18.21 -7.10
N GLU A 134 -1.44 18.55 -8.35
CA GLU A 134 -2.29 17.76 -9.22
C GLU A 134 -1.52 16.60 -9.87
N LYS A 135 -2.22 15.50 -10.13
CA LYS A 135 -1.67 14.36 -10.86
C LYS A 135 -1.43 14.70 -12.33
N LYS A 136 -0.19 14.54 -12.79
CA LYS A 136 0.17 14.63 -14.21
C LYS A 136 0.60 13.27 -14.71
N PHE A 137 -0.21 12.64 -15.57
CA PHE A 137 0.09 11.31 -16.08
C PHE A 137 0.93 11.33 -17.36
N ILE A 138 1.90 10.43 -17.45
CA ILE A 138 2.81 10.30 -18.59
C ILE A 138 3.15 8.84 -18.90
N THR A 139 3.19 8.49 -20.19
CA THR A 139 3.58 7.16 -20.68
C THR A 139 4.88 7.24 -21.46
N ILE A 140 6.00 6.97 -20.80
CA ILE A 140 7.35 6.99 -21.40
C ILE A 140 8.20 5.77 -21.03
N ASP A 141 7.92 5.09 -19.92
CA ASP A 141 8.79 4.03 -19.42
C ASP A 141 8.63 2.73 -20.20
N SER A 142 9.72 1.97 -20.36
CA SER A 142 9.73 0.66 -21.05
C SER A 142 9.25 -0.50 -20.18
N ASN A 143 9.04 -0.28 -18.87
CA ASN A 143 8.56 -1.29 -17.94
C ASN A 143 7.28 -0.80 -17.24
N ALA A 144 6.25 -1.65 -17.16
CA ALA A 144 4.95 -1.30 -16.57
C ALA A 144 5.04 -0.92 -15.09
N ALA A 145 5.86 -1.59 -14.29
CA ALA A 145 6.03 -1.27 -12.87
C ALA A 145 6.74 0.07 -12.69
N THR A 146 7.80 0.34 -13.46
CA THR A 146 8.46 1.66 -13.47
C THR A 146 7.49 2.76 -13.93
N HIS A 147 6.66 2.47 -14.93
CA HIS A 147 5.63 3.39 -15.41
C HIS A 147 4.62 3.75 -14.31
N LEU A 148 4.12 2.76 -13.55
CA LEU A 148 3.23 2.99 -12.41
C LEU A 148 3.92 3.79 -11.29
N ILE A 149 5.14 3.41 -10.92
CA ILE A 149 5.91 4.09 -9.86
C ILE A 149 6.19 5.54 -10.25
N ARG A 150 6.58 5.81 -11.50
CA ARG A 150 6.77 7.18 -12.00
C ARG A 150 5.50 7.99 -11.80
N ASN A 151 4.36 7.47 -12.26
CA ASN A 151 3.08 8.17 -12.17
C ASN A 151 2.56 8.33 -10.73
N CYS A 152 2.94 7.46 -9.81
CA CYS A 152 2.71 7.65 -8.37
C CYS A 152 3.56 8.81 -7.81
N LEU A 153 4.83 8.92 -8.23
CA LEU A 153 5.79 9.87 -7.67
C LEU A 153 5.88 11.20 -8.44
N GLY A 154 4.84 11.59 -9.18
CA GLY A 154 4.76 12.88 -9.87
C GLY A 154 4.60 12.79 -11.40
N GLY A 155 4.78 11.60 -11.98
CA GLY A 155 4.42 11.31 -13.37
C GLY A 155 5.13 12.21 -14.38
N GLY A 156 4.33 13.02 -15.08
CA GLY A 156 4.77 14.01 -16.05
C GLY A 156 5.35 15.28 -15.43
N ASP A 157 5.13 15.51 -14.13
CA ASP A 157 5.75 16.60 -13.39
C ASP A 157 7.20 16.25 -13.02
N GLN A 158 8.12 16.65 -13.88
CA GLN A 158 9.54 16.30 -13.72
C GLN A 158 10.17 16.94 -12.48
N ASP A 159 9.71 18.12 -12.08
CA ASP A 159 10.28 18.83 -10.94
C ASP A 159 9.83 18.18 -9.64
N LEU A 160 8.55 17.83 -9.51
CA LEU A 160 8.03 17.06 -8.38
C LEU A 160 8.71 15.68 -8.29
N LEU A 161 8.81 14.96 -9.41
CA LEU A 161 9.45 13.64 -9.45
C LEU A 161 10.90 13.70 -8.97
N LYS A 162 11.69 14.65 -9.47
CA LYS A 162 13.08 14.86 -9.04
C LYS A 162 13.15 15.26 -7.56
N ALA A 163 12.28 16.19 -7.14
CA ALA A 163 12.22 16.67 -5.77
C ALA A 163 11.97 15.50 -4.81
N ILE A 164 10.91 14.73 -5.03
CA ILE A 164 10.60 13.54 -4.23
C ILE A 164 11.80 12.60 -4.23
N LEU A 165 12.25 12.12 -5.40
CA LEU A 165 13.33 11.13 -5.52
C LEU A 165 14.64 11.56 -4.84
N SER A 166 14.96 12.86 -4.84
CA SER A 166 16.16 13.38 -4.20
C SER A 166 16.16 13.31 -2.67
N ILE A 167 14.99 13.20 -2.02
CA ILE A 167 14.88 13.16 -0.55
C ILE A 167 15.58 11.90 -0.03
N GLN A 168 16.54 12.10 0.87
CA GLN A 168 17.32 11.03 1.47
C GLN A 168 16.67 10.46 2.75
N SER A 169 17.10 9.27 3.12
CA SER A 169 16.78 8.70 4.44
C SER A 169 17.31 9.61 5.56
N PRO A 170 16.58 9.79 6.68
CA PRO A 170 15.29 9.16 7.02
C PRO A 170 14.05 9.93 6.52
N ARG A 171 14.23 11.11 5.92
CA ARG A 171 13.11 11.99 5.51
C ARG A 171 12.28 11.40 4.37
N ALA A 172 12.89 10.56 3.54
CA ALA A 172 12.22 9.91 2.42
C ALA A 172 10.88 9.28 2.83
N ARG A 173 10.84 8.59 3.97
CA ARG A 173 9.66 7.88 4.52
C ARG A 173 8.41 8.74 4.69
N ILE A 174 8.57 10.05 4.90
CA ILE A 174 7.43 10.96 5.07
C ILE A 174 6.74 11.19 3.73
N TYR A 175 7.49 11.13 2.63
CA TYR A 175 7.04 11.52 1.30
C TYR A 175 6.90 10.33 0.33
N ARG A 176 7.54 9.19 0.58
CA ARG A 176 7.39 7.91 -0.13
C ARG A 176 7.79 6.74 0.77
#